data_AF-A0A960D3C2-F1
#
_entry.id   AF-A0A960D3C2-F1
#
_cell.length_a   1.000
_cell.length_b   1.000
_cell.length_c   1.000
_cell.angle_alpha   90.00
_cell.angle_beta   90.00
_cell.angle_gamma   90.00
#
_symmetry.space_group_name_H-M   'P 1'
#
loop_
_entity.id
_entity.type
_entity.pdbx_description
1 polymer ?
#
loop_
_entity_poly.entity_id
_entity_poly.type
_entity_poly.pdbx_seq_one_letter_code
_entity_poly.pdbx_strand_id
1 'polypeptide(L)' 'PWDTTARTGLRLLNPGSPTDRRRQPFCTYMTAETRAGTLREVRLHRLEKG' A
#
# COMPACT_ATOMS: atom_id res chain seq x y z
N PRO A 1 9.68 -4.55 0.91
CA PRO A 1 8.27 -5.00 0.92
C PRO A 1 7.32 -3.81 1.13
N TRP A 2 6.16 -3.78 0.47
CA TRP A 2 5.17 -2.69 0.57
C TRP A 2 4.29 -2.79 1.84
N ASP A 3 4.35 -3.95 2.49
CA ASP A 3 3.70 -4.28 3.75
C ASP A 3 4.71 -5.03 4.62
N THR A 4 5.00 -4.49 5.80
CA THR A 4 5.98 -5.07 6.72
C THR A 4 5.56 -4.80 8.16
N THR A 5 5.72 -5.80 9.02
CA THR A 5 5.47 -5.68 10.45
C THR A 5 6.79 -5.73 11.20
N ALA A 6 7.09 -4.67 11.95
CA ALA A 6 8.24 -4.62 12.85
C ALA A 6 8.02 -5.60 14.02
N ARG A 7 9.12 -6.03 14.66
CA ARG A 7 9.04 -6.92 15.85
C ARG A 7 8.24 -6.31 17.00
N THR A 8 8.12 -4.99 17.05
CA THR A 8 7.30 -4.24 18.01
C THR A 8 5.80 -4.26 17.70
N GLY A 9 5.38 -4.92 16.61
CA GLY A 9 3.98 -4.99 16.17
C GLY A 9 3.53 -3.83 15.28
N LEU A 10 4.36 -2.79 15.08
CA LEU A 10 4.05 -1.71 14.15
C LEU A 10 4.03 -2.24 12.71
N ARG A 11 2.92 -2.05 12.00
CA ARG A 11 2.78 -2.36 10.57
C ARG A 11 3.02 -1.10 9.74
N LEU A 12 4.02 -1.15 8.86
CA LEU A 12 4.33 -0.09 7.91
C LEU A 12 3.75 -0.45 6.54
N LEU A 13 2.89 0.43 6.02
CA LEU A 13 2.28 0.32 4.70
C LEU A 13 2.84 1.41 3.79
N ASN A 14 3.36 1.03 2.62
CA ASN A 14 3.83 1.97 1.62
C ASN A 14 3.23 1.60 0.25
N PRO A 15 2.26 2.38 -0.26
CA PRO A 15 1.57 2.07 -1.51
C PRO A 15 2.41 2.32 -2.77
N GLY A 16 3.64 2.81 -2.65
CA GLY A 16 4.40 3.26 -3.81
C GLY A 16 3.94 4.63 -4.30
N SER A 17 3.84 4.80 -5.63
CA SER A 17 3.48 6.07 -6.27
C SER A 17 2.35 5.83 -7.28
N PRO A 18 1.27 6.64 -7.25
CA PRO A 18 0.18 6.52 -8.23
C PRO A 18 0.54 7.12 -9.59
N THR A 19 1.71 7.76 -9.71
CA THR A 19 2.26 8.31 -10.95
C THR A 19 3.63 7.72 -11.25
N ASP A 20 4.10 7.83 -12.50
CA ASP A 20 5.34 7.20 -12.98
C ASP A 20 6.64 7.86 -12.47
N ARG A 21 6.55 8.67 -11.41
CA ARG A 21 7.69 9.41 -10.83
C ARG A 21 8.84 8.49 -10.36
N ARG A 22 8.55 7.21 -10.09
CA ARG A 22 9.49 6.21 -9.57
C ARG A 22 10.07 5.28 -10.65
N ARG A 23 9.63 5.38 -11.92
CA ARG A 23 9.97 4.45 -13.02
C ARG A 23 9.82 2.97 -12.65
N GLN A 24 8.77 2.64 -11.90
CA GLN A 24 8.43 1.26 -11.57
C GLN A 24 7.65 0.62 -12.73
N PRO A 25 7.56 -0.72 -12.82
CA PRO A 25 6.80 -1.40 -13.87
C PRO A 25 5.31 -1.00 -13.90
N PHE A 26 4.75 -0.65 -12.75
CA PHE A 26 3.36 -0.19 -12.60
C PHE A 26 3.27 0.98 -11.63
N CYS A 27 2.26 1.84 -11.81
CA CYS A 27 1.85 2.81 -10.79
C CYS A 27 0.94 2.11 -9.78
N THR A 28 0.96 2.54 -8.52
CA THR A 28 0.20 1.87 -7.45
C THR A 28 -0.39 2.85 -6.45
N TYR A 29 -1.54 2.48 -5.91
CA TYR A 29 -2.14 3.07 -4.71
C TYR A 29 -2.69 1.97 -3.81
N MET A 30 -3.08 2.29 -2.58
CA MET A 30 -3.58 1.31 -1.62
C MET A 30 -4.89 1.81 -0.99
N THR A 31 -5.80 0.88 -0.74
CA THR A 31 -6.98 1.11 0.10
C THR A 31 -6.86 0.31 1.38
N ALA A 32 -7.34 0.89 2.48
CA ALA A 32 -7.37 0.26 3.79
C ALA A 32 -8.77 0.39 4.39
N GLU A 33 -9.36 -0.72 4.82
CA GLU A 33 -10.64 -0.72 5.54
C GLU A 33 -10.39 -0.81 7.03
N THR A 34 -10.95 0.15 7.78
CA THR A 34 -10.90 0.15 9.25
C THR A 34 -12.30 -0.02 9.82
N ARG A 35 -12.46 -0.88 10.83
CA ARG A 35 -13.71 -1.08 11.56
C ARG A 35 -13.45 -1.25 13.05
N ALA A 36 -14.17 -0.51 13.88
CA ALA A 36 -14.09 -0.58 15.35
C ALA A 36 -12.64 -0.57 15.87
N GLY A 37 -11.83 0.40 15.42
CA GLY A 37 -10.42 0.54 15.84
C GLY A 37 -9.45 -0.51 15.27
N THR A 38 -9.90 -1.39 14.37
CA THR A 38 -9.06 -2.44 13.77
C THR A 38 -8.91 -2.23 12.27
N LEU A 39 -7.70 -2.46 11.75
CA LEU A 39 -7.43 -2.52 10.31
C LEU A 39 -7.83 -3.91 9.80
N ARG A 40 -8.86 -3.99 8.96
CA ARG A 40 -9.47 -5.25 8.51
C ARG A 40 -8.92 -5.72 7.18
N GLU A 41 -8.80 -4.80 6.24
CA GLU A 41 -8.34 -5.11 4.90
C GLU A 41 -7.35 -4.07 4.41
N VAL A 42 -6.36 -4.53 3.64
CA VAL A 42 -5.42 -3.70 2.91
C VAL A 42 -5.29 -4.29 1.51
N ARG A 43 -5.59 -3.49 0.47
CA ARG A 43 -5.44 -3.90 -0.93
C ARG A 43 -4.49 -2.94 -1.64
N LEU A 44 -3.52 -3.51 -2.35
CA LEU A 44 -2.66 -2.77 -3.26
C LEU A 44 -3.25 -2.84 -4.67
N HIS A 45 -3.52 -1.69 -5.26
CA HIS A 45 -4.07 -1.55 -6.60
C HIS A 45 -2.98 -1.15 -7.57
N ARG A 46 -2.97 -1.79 -8.75
CA ARG A 46 -2.12 -1.40 -9.87
C ARG A 46 -2.90 -0.52 -10.82
N LEU A 47 -2.24 0.50 -11.34
CA LEU A 47 -2.74 1.36 -12.39
C LEU A 47 -1.90 1.09 -13.65
N GLU A 48 -2.58 0.97 -14.78
CA GLU A 48 -1.92 0.99 -16.08
C GLU A 48 -1.29 2.37 -16.30
N LYS A 49 -0.15 2.41 -16.99
CA LYS A 49 0.43 3.67 -17.42
C LYS A 49 -0.36 4.14 -18.64
N GLY A 50 -0.88 5.37 -18.56
CA GLY A 50 -1.37 6.08 -19.73
C GLY A 50 -0.24 6.53 -20.63
#